data_AF-A0A7C2WZX4-F1
#
_entry.id   AF-A0A7C2WZX4-F1
#
_cell.length_a   1.000
_cell.length_b   1.000
_cell.length_c   1.000
_cell.angle_alpha   90.00
_cell.angle_beta   90.00
_cell.angle_gamma   90.00
#
_symmetry.space_group_name_H-M   'P 1'
#
loop_
_entity.id
_entity.type
_entity.pdbx_description
1 polymer ?
#
loop_
_entity_poly.entity_id
_entity_poly.type
_entity_poly.pdbx_seq_one_letter_code
_entity_poly.pdbx_strand_id
1 'polypeptide(L)'
;MSDLLTTKEIAKYLKLRPETVLRKVRRGEIPAVRIGGHFRFDKEEIDEWLRDKSTSKKRILVIDDEENIRQLFKETLEGSGYHVTTAQSGTEALELLNGWNFDLIFVDLKMPGMNGAETFRQIRQIDSSMPVVIITGYPISDLMKQALEQGPFGIMRKPFSALDIQRSAGSFLRGVRAKDRLTDGLQQLGYTLS
;
A
#
# COMPACT_ATOMS: atom_id res chain seq x y z
N MET A 1 31.47 16.61 0.74
CA MET A 1 31.69 15.15 0.88
C MET A 1 30.31 14.54 0.86
N SER A 2 29.97 13.73 -0.14
CA SER A 2 28.66 13.10 -0.22
C SER A 2 28.54 12.04 0.87
N ASP A 3 27.59 12.24 1.79
CA ASP A 3 27.26 11.24 2.81
C ASP A 3 26.52 10.08 2.14
N LEU A 4 27.30 9.08 1.72
CA LEU A 4 26.78 7.88 1.09
C LEU A 4 26.20 6.93 2.14
N LEU A 5 24.87 6.86 2.18
CA LEU A 5 24.14 6.00 3.09
C LEU A 5 24.15 4.53 2.61
N THR A 6 24.12 3.60 3.54
CA THR A 6 23.86 2.18 3.28
C THR A 6 22.38 1.91 3.04
N THR A 7 22.04 0.74 2.51
CA THR A 7 20.63 0.29 2.37
C THR A 7 19.86 0.35 3.69
N LYS A 8 20.49 0.03 4.83
CA LYS A 8 19.83 0.07 6.14
C LYS A 8 19.54 1.50 6.58
N GLU A 9 20.49 2.41 6.37
CA GLU A 9 20.35 3.81 6.74
C GLU A 9 19.32 4.52 5.87
N ILE A 10 19.35 4.30 4.55
CA ILE A 10 18.35 4.90 3.67
C ILE A 10 16.96 4.31 3.89
N ALA A 11 16.85 3.02 4.23
CA ALA A 11 15.58 2.42 4.61
C ALA A 11 14.98 3.12 5.85
N LYS A 12 15.81 3.39 6.86
CA LYS A 12 15.40 4.17 8.03
C LYS A 12 15.00 5.60 7.66
N TYR A 13 15.76 6.25 6.78
CA TYR A 13 15.49 7.61 6.30
C TYR A 13 14.14 7.70 5.57
N LEU A 14 13.91 6.82 4.61
CA LEU A 14 12.68 6.72 3.82
C LEU A 14 11.51 6.11 4.59
N LYS A 15 11.73 5.63 5.83
CA LYS A 15 10.77 4.87 6.63
C LYS A 15 10.24 3.62 5.90
N LEU A 16 11.10 2.96 5.14
CA LEU A 16 10.83 1.73 4.38
C LEU A 16 11.57 0.53 5.00
N ARG A 17 11.18 -0.69 4.59
CA ARG A 17 11.98 -1.88 4.89
C ARG A 17 13.18 -1.97 3.93
N PRO A 18 14.34 -2.51 4.35
CA PRO A 18 15.50 -2.64 3.48
C PRO A 18 15.22 -3.42 2.18
N GLU A 19 14.37 -4.44 2.23
CA GLU A 19 14.00 -5.24 1.06
C GLU A 19 13.23 -4.41 0.03
N THR A 20 12.35 -3.54 0.50
CA THR A 20 11.59 -2.58 -0.33
C THR A 20 12.53 -1.61 -1.04
N VAL A 21 13.52 -1.08 -0.33
CA VAL A 21 14.55 -0.21 -0.91
C VAL A 21 15.29 -0.96 -2.01
N LEU A 22 15.79 -2.17 -1.74
CA LEU A 22 16.52 -2.96 -2.73
C LEU A 22 15.67 -3.28 -3.97
N ARG A 23 14.39 -3.59 -3.79
CA ARG A 23 13.47 -3.83 -4.92
C ARG A 23 13.31 -2.58 -5.77
N LYS A 24 13.09 -1.41 -5.14
CA LYS A 24 12.93 -0.13 -5.84
C LYS A 24 14.20 0.30 -6.57
N VAL A 25 15.37 0.11 -5.96
CA VAL A 25 16.67 0.36 -6.62
C VAL A 25 16.87 -0.54 -7.84
N ARG A 26 16.57 -1.84 -7.73
CA ARG A 26 16.68 -2.78 -8.86
C ARG A 26 15.75 -2.42 -10.03
N ARG A 27 14.68 -1.68 -9.76
CA ARG A 27 13.73 -1.18 -10.76
C ARG A 27 14.07 0.24 -11.25
N GLY A 28 15.17 0.84 -10.80
CA GLY A 28 15.56 2.22 -11.12
C GLY A 28 14.67 3.30 -10.49
N GLU A 29 13.85 2.93 -9.50
CA GLU A 29 12.89 3.86 -8.87
C GLU A 29 13.50 4.69 -7.76
N ILE A 30 14.61 4.25 -7.16
CA ILE A 30 15.35 5.00 -6.14
C ILE A 30 16.77 5.17 -6.69
N PRO A 31 17.29 6.40 -6.75
CA PRO A 31 18.66 6.63 -7.18
C PRO A 31 19.64 5.96 -6.20
N ALA A 32 20.59 5.22 -6.76
CA ALA A 32 21.62 4.54 -5.99
C ALA A 32 22.84 4.27 -6.86
N VAL A 33 24.01 4.30 -6.22
CA VAL A 33 25.31 3.98 -6.85
C VAL A 33 25.81 2.64 -6.32
N ARG A 34 26.47 1.86 -7.16
CA ARG A 34 27.07 0.58 -6.75
C ARG A 34 28.54 0.75 -6.42
N ILE A 35 28.93 0.53 -5.17
CA ILE A 35 30.31 0.67 -4.68
C ILE A 35 30.68 -0.60 -3.93
N GLY A 36 31.76 -1.25 -4.36
CA GLY A 36 32.23 -2.51 -3.75
C GLY A 36 31.16 -3.60 -3.73
N GLY A 37 30.33 -3.69 -4.77
CA GLY A 37 29.23 -4.67 -4.85
C GLY A 37 27.96 -4.31 -4.08
N HIS A 38 27.97 -3.26 -3.25
CA HIS A 38 26.83 -2.83 -2.46
C HIS A 38 26.18 -1.55 -3.02
N PHE A 39 24.88 -1.39 -2.79
CA PHE A 39 24.21 -0.12 -3.07
C PHE A 39 24.56 0.93 -2.02
N ARG A 40 24.78 2.16 -2.48
CA ARG A 40 25.02 3.37 -1.72
C ARG A 40 24.11 4.46 -2.23
N PHE A 41 23.66 5.33 -1.33
CA PHE A 41 22.62 6.31 -1.61
C PHE A 41 23.15 7.68 -1.22
N ASP A 42 23.25 8.58 -2.20
CA ASP A 42 23.57 9.97 -1.93
C ASP A 42 22.32 10.64 -1.31
N LYS A 43 22.49 11.28 -0.16
CA LYS A 43 21.36 11.87 0.56
C LYS A 43 20.75 13.06 -0.19
N GLU A 44 21.56 13.87 -0.87
CA GLU A 44 21.07 15.03 -1.62
C GLU A 44 20.26 14.58 -2.84
N GLU A 45 20.76 13.58 -3.57
CA GLU A 45 20.06 12.97 -4.70
C GLU A 45 18.72 12.33 -4.27
N ILE A 46 18.69 11.72 -3.09
CA ILE A 46 17.46 11.16 -2.51
C ILE A 46 16.48 12.26 -2.13
N ASP A 47 16.94 13.38 -1.58
CA ASP A 47 16.08 14.50 -1.20
C ASP A 47 15.45 15.17 -2.43
N GLU A 48 16.20 15.29 -3.53
CA GLU A 48 15.67 15.73 -4.83
C GLU A 48 14.65 14.74 -5.37
N TRP A 49 14.97 13.44 -5.37
CA TRP A 49 14.06 12.39 -5.77
C TRP A 49 12.75 12.39 -4.95
N LEU A 50 12.82 12.66 -3.64
CA LEU A 50 11.65 12.80 -2.77
C LEU A 50 10.81 14.01 -3.14
N ARG A 51 11.43 15.14 -3.49
CA ARG A 51 10.73 16.34 -3.97
C ARG A 51 9.99 16.06 -5.28
N ASP A 52 10.61 15.40 -6.25
CA ASP A 52 9.96 14.99 -7.50
C ASP A 52 8.84 13.96 -7.28
N LYS A 53 9.02 13.03 -6.35
CA LYS A 53 7.96 12.10 -5.93
C LYS A 53 6.77 12.82 -5.28
N SER A 54 6.97 14.00 -4.70
CA SER A 54 5.90 14.78 -4.08
C SER A 54 5.03 15.52 -5.10
N THR A 55 5.57 15.83 -6.28
CA THR A 55 4.83 16.43 -7.40
C THR A 55 4.14 15.38 -8.28
N SER A 56 4.62 14.13 -8.26
CA SER A 56 3.95 13.02 -8.93
C SER A 56 2.68 12.57 -8.19
N LYS A 57 1.54 12.48 -8.90
CA LYS A 57 0.29 11.95 -8.33
C LYS A 57 0.50 10.52 -7.82
N LYS A 58 0.18 10.27 -6.55
CA LYS A 58 0.22 8.92 -5.95
C LYS A 58 -0.75 8.00 -6.68
N ARG A 59 -0.33 6.75 -6.88
CA ARG A 59 -1.10 5.73 -7.61
C ARG A 59 -1.82 4.83 -6.63
N ILE A 60 -3.13 4.68 -6.79
CA ILE A 60 -3.96 3.84 -5.92
C ILE A 60 -4.60 2.75 -6.78
N LEU A 61 -4.50 1.50 -6.33
CA LEU A 61 -5.23 0.38 -6.92
C LEU A 61 -6.48 0.10 -6.08
N VAL A 62 -7.63 -0.07 -6.73
CA VAL A 62 -8.89 -0.41 -6.08
C VAL A 62 -9.38 -1.73 -6.67
N ILE A 63 -9.59 -2.72 -5.81
CA ILE A 63 -9.96 -4.09 -6.18
C ILE A 63 -11.31 -4.40 -5.53
N ASP A 64 -12.37 -4.46 -6.33
CA ASP A 64 -13.74 -4.77 -5.88
C ASP A 64 -14.50 -5.32 -7.09
N ASP A 65 -15.34 -6.35 -6.95
CA ASP A 65 -16.10 -6.92 -8.06
C ASP A 65 -17.30 -6.04 -8.47
N GLU A 66 -17.78 -5.17 -7.58
CA GLU A 66 -18.88 -4.24 -7.83
C GLU A 66 -18.41 -2.98 -8.58
N GLU A 67 -18.86 -2.80 -9.82
CA GLU A 67 -18.48 -1.64 -10.65
C GLU A 67 -18.80 -0.29 -9.99
N ASN A 68 -19.97 -0.18 -9.35
CA ASN A 68 -20.40 1.04 -8.67
C ASN A 68 -19.43 1.44 -7.55
N ILE A 69 -18.88 0.47 -6.82
CA ILE A 69 -17.88 0.74 -5.77
C ILE A 69 -16.57 1.19 -6.40
N ARG A 70 -16.11 0.53 -7.47
CA ARG A 70 -14.90 0.96 -8.20
C ARG A 70 -15.02 2.39 -8.72
N GLN A 71 -16.16 2.76 -9.30
CA GLN A 71 -16.41 4.12 -9.80
C GLN A 71 -16.44 5.15 -8.67
N LEU A 72 -17.15 4.86 -7.56
CA LEU A 72 -17.18 5.75 -6.40
C LEU A 72 -15.77 6.04 -5.86
N PHE A 73 -14.93 5.01 -5.73
CA PHE A 73 -13.54 5.18 -5.32
C PHE A 73 -12.74 6.00 -6.33
N LYS A 74 -12.89 5.70 -7.63
CA LYS A 74 -12.18 6.38 -8.70
C LYS A 74 -12.49 7.87 -8.70
N GLU A 75 -13.77 8.24 -8.78
CA GLU A 75 -14.21 9.64 -8.79
C GLU A 75 -13.74 10.40 -7.54
N THR A 76 -13.92 9.79 -6.36
CA THR A 76 -13.55 10.39 -5.07
C THR A 76 -12.04 10.66 -4.96
N LEU A 77 -11.21 9.68 -5.35
CA LEU A 77 -9.76 9.75 -5.18
C LEU A 77 -9.09 10.53 -6.31
N GLU A 78 -9.57 10.44 -7.55
CA GLU A 78 -9.09 11.28 -8.65
C GLU A 78 -9.43 12.76 -8.41
N GLY A 79 -10.63 13.06 -7.89
CA GLY A 79 -11.00 14.40 -7.43
C GLY A 79 -10.11 14.93 -6.29
N SER A 80 -9.42 14.03 -5.59
CA SER A 80 -8.45 14.35 -4.53
C SER A 80 -7.00 14.43 -5.03
N GLY A 81 -6.78 14.37 -6.35
CA GLY A 81 -5.46 14.51 -6.98
C GLY A 81 -4.66 13.21 -7.08
N TYR A 82 -5.25 12.05 -6.80
CA TYR A 82 -4.60 10.75 -6.99
C TYR A 82 -4.77 10.24 -8.42
N HIS A 83 -3.97 9.24 -8.80
CA HIS A 83 -4.17 8.45 -9.99
C HIS A 83 -4.74 7.09 -9.59
N VAL A 84 -5.93 6.74 -10.08
CA VAL A 84 -6.63 5.53 -9.64
C VAL A 84 -6.69 4.52 -10.78
N THR A 85 -6.24 3.32 -10.50
CA THR A 85 -6.47 2.15 -11.34
C THR A 85 -7.42 1.21 -10.61
N THR A 86 -8.33 0.60 -11.35
CA THR A 86 -9.35 -0.28 -10.81
C THR A 86 -9.19 -1.68 -11.38
N ALA A 87 -9.42 -2.71 -10.57
CA ALA A 87 -9.46 -4.11 -10.98
C ALA A 87 -10.76 -4.75 -10.45
N GLN A 88 -11.39 -5.59 -11.27
CA GLN A 88 -12.63 -6.29 -10.89
C GLN A 88 -12.38 -7.62 -10.16
N SER A 89 -11.12 -8.07 -10.10
CA SER A 89 -10.75 -9.34 -9.49
C SER A 89 -9.31 -9.32 -8.95
N GLY A 90 -9.02 -10.25 -8.04
CA GLY A 90 -7.65 -10.47 -7.55
C GLY A 90 -6.66 -10.83 -8.67
N THR A 91 -7.09 -11.61 -9.65
CA THR A 91 -6.24 -12.00 -10.80
C THR A 91 -5.81 -10.79 -11.62
N GLU A 92 -6.77 -9.95 -12.01
CA GLU A 92 -6.51 -8.71 -12.75
C GLU A 92 -5.61 -7.76 -11.93
N ALA A 93 -5.83 -7.68 -10.63
CA ALA A 93 -4.99 -6.87 -9.74
C ALA A 93 -3.53 -7.36 -9.72
N LEU A 94 -3.30 -8.67 -9.71
CA LEU A 94 -1.95 -9.24 -9.74
C LEU A 94 -1.24 -9.02 -11.09
N GLU A 95 -1.97 -9.06 -12.20
CA GLU A 95 -1.44 -8.69 -13.51
C GLU A 95 -1.01 -7.21 -13.54
N LEU A 96 -1.84 -6.31 -13.01
CA LEU A 96 -1.52 -4.89 -12.90
C LEU A 96 -0.31 -4.65 -12.00
N LEU A 97 -0.18 -5.38 -10.89
CA LEU A 97 0.96 -5.28 -9.96
C LEU A 97 2.30 -5.74 -10.56
N ASN A 98 2.27 -6.54 -11.64
CA ASN A 98 3.48 -6.91 -12.38
C ASN A 98 3.96 -5.79 -13.31
N GLY A 99 3.05 -5.00 -13.88
CA GLY A 99 3.38 -3.93 -14.84
C GLY A 99 3.43 -2.52 -14.25
N TRP A 100 2.78 -2.28 -13.11
CA TRP A 100 2.54 -0.95 -12.54
C TRP A 100 2.86 -0.90 -11.05
N ASN A 101 3.33 0.27 -10.61
CA ASN A 101 3.56 0.55 -9.19
C ASN A 101 2.38 1.28 -8.57
N PHE A 102 1.99 0.85 -7.38
CA PHE A 102 0.97 1.49 -6.55
C PHE A 102 1.57 1.92 -5.21
N ASP A 103 1.05 3.01 -4.66
CA ASP A 103 1.41 3.54 -3.35
C ASP A 103 0.42 3.08 -2.26
N LEU A 104 -0.78 2.66 -2.66
CA LEU A 104 -1.85 2.15 -1.79
C LEU A 104 -2.78 1.20 -2.57
N ILE A 105 -3.25 0.14 -1.92
CA ILE A 105 -4.25 -0.77 -2.46
C ILE A 105 -5.47 -0.79 -1.54
N PHE A 106 -6.65 -0.66 -2.12
CA PHE A 106 -7.92 -1.02 -1.50
C PHE A 106 -8.37 -2.36 -2.06
N VAL A 107 -8.78 -3.29 -1.21
CA VAL A 107 -9.24 -4.62 -1.62
C VAL A 107 -10.50 -5.00 -0.86
N ASP A 108 -11.56 -5.35 -1.58
CA ASP A 108 -12.74 -5.96 -0.98
C ASP A 108 -12.45 -7.40 -0.54
N LEU A 109 -12.89 -7.75 0.67
CA LEU A 109 -12.63 -9.06 1.24
C LEU A 109 -13.42 -10.17 0.54
N LYS A 110 -14.62 -9.85 0.03
CA LYS A 110 -15.59 -10.82 -0.49
C LYS A 110 -15.84 -10.60 -1.99
N MET A 111 -14.92 -11.14 -2.79
CA MET A 111 -15.05 -11.21 -4.25
C MET A 111 -15.27 -12.65 -4.73
N PRO A 112 -15.96 -12.88 -5.86
CA PRO A 112 -16.05 -14.18 -6.49
C PRO A 112 -14.70 -14.66 -7.03
N GLY A 113 -14.47 -15.98 -7.01
CA GLY A 113 -13.20 -16.58 -7.44
C GLY A 113 -12.08 -16.34 -6.41
N MET A 114 -11.08 -15.53 -6.77
CA MET A 114 -10.01 -15.15 -5.85
C MET A 114 -10.51 -14.07 -4.89
N ASN A 115 -10.74 -14.45 -3.63
CA ASN A 115 -11.21 -13.52 -2.60
C ASN A 115 -10.12 -12.51 -2.17
N GLY A 116 -10.50 -11.51 -1.38
CA GLY A 116 -9.59 -10.46 -0.95
C GLY A 116 -8.47 -10.92 0.00
N ALA A 117 -8.71 -11.96 0.81
CA ALA A 117 -7.70 -12.51 1.71
C ALA A 117 -6.58 -13.22 0.92
N GLU A 118 -6.96 -14.00 -0.10
CA GLU A 118 -6.03 -14.64 -1.03
C GLU A 118 -5.27 -13.58 -1.85
N THR A 119 -5.98 -12.59 -2.38
CA THR A 119 -5.38 -11.46 -3.11
C THR A 119 -4.35 -10.75 -2.25
N PHE A 120 -4.69 -10.47 -0.98
CA PHE A 120 -3.77 -9.82 -0.03
C PHE A 120 -2.52 -10.66 0.25
N ARG A 121 -2.67 -11.98 0.40
CA ARG A 121 -1.54 -12.90 0.57
C ARG A 121 -0.59 -12.83 -0.62
N GLN A 122 -1.11 -12.85 -1.85
CA GLN A 122 -0.30 -12.76 -3.08
C GLN A 122 0.40 -11.38 -3.19
N ILE A 123 -0.33 -10.29 -2.88
CA ILE A 123 0.25 -8.94 -2.80
C ILE A 123 1.41 -8.91 -1.80
N ARG A 124 1.29 -9.58 -0.65
CA ARG A 124 2.34 -9.64 0.38
C ARG A 124 3.58 -10.40 -0.08
N GLN A 125 3.43 -11.41 -0.93
CA GLN A 125 4.56 -12.12 -1.55
C GLN A 125 5.31 -11.25 -2.56
N ILE A 126 4.60 -10.43 -3.34
CA ILE A 126 5.19 -9.45 -4.27
C ILE A 126 5.82 -8.29 -3.50
N ASP A 127 5.10 -7.78 -2.51
CA ASP A 127 5.47 -6.65 -1.68
C ASP A 127 4.95 -6.74 -0.24
N SER A 128 5.82 -7.24 0.63
CA SER A 128 5.57 -7.31 2.08
C SER A 128 5.40 -5.94 2.76
N SER A 129 5.72 -4.84 2.07
CA SER A 129 5.59 -3.46 2.58
C SER A 129 4.43 -2.67 1.97
N MET A 130 3.73 -3.22 0.96
CA MET A 130 2.65 -2.52 0.28
C MET A 130 1.56 -2.10 1.28
N PRO A 131 1.19 -0.81 1.35
CA PRO A 131 0.03 -0.38 2.11
C PRO A 131 -1.23 -0.98 1.49
N VAL A 132 -1.98 -1.75 2.28
CA VAL A 132 -3.25 -2.36 1.86
C VAL A 132 -4.32 -2.00 2.87
N VAL A 133 -5.49 -1.61 2.38
CA VAL A 133 -6.71 -1.39 3.14
C VAL A 133 -7.73 -2.43 2.70
N ILE A 134 -8.15 -3.27 3.64
CA ILE A 134 -9.21 -4.25 3.44
C ILE A 134 -10.56 -3.57 3.66
N ILE A 135 -11.43 -3.72 2.68
CA ILE A 135 -12.82 -3.29 2.72
C ILE A 135 -13.67 -4.49 3.11
N THR A 136 -14.49 -4.38 4.15
CA THR A 136 -15.35 -5.49 4.60
C THR A 136 -16.64 -5.02 5.25
N GLY A 137 -17.75 -5.71 4.97
CA GLY A 137 -19.00 -5.59 5.74
C GLY A 137 -19.01 -6.45 7.02
N TYR A 138 -18.11 -7.43 7.13
CA TYR A 138 -18.09 -8.45 8.17
C TYR A 138 -16.69 -8.55 8.80
N PRO A 139 -16.40 -7.70 9.80
CA PRO A 139 -15.08 -7.68 10.45
C PRO A 139 -14.80 -8.94 11.28
N ILE A 140 -15.83 -9.68 11.67
CA ILE A 140 -15.71 -10.96 12.38
C ILE A 140 -16.01 -12.07 11.38
N SER A 141 -15.04 -12.40 10.54
CA SER A 141 -15.15 -13.47 9.55
C SER A 141 -13.85 -14.27 9.45
N ASP A 142 -13.93 -15.52 8.98
CA ASP A 142 -12.73 -16.36 8.80
C ASP A 142 -11.81 -15.80 7.72
N LEU A 143 -12.35 -15.13 6.69
CA LEU A 143 -11.56 -14.38 5.71
C LEU A 143 -10.73 -13.28 6.36
N MET A 144 -11.29 -12.59 7.36
CA MET A 144 -10.56 -11.56 8.10
C MET A 144 -9.44 -12.17 8.94
N LYS A 145 -9.68 -13.31 9.59
CA LYS A 145 -8.63 -14.04 10.32
C LYS A 145 -7.48 -14.44 9.40
N GLN A 146 -7.79 -15.00 8.22
CA GLN A 146 -6.78 -15.36 7.22
C GLN A 146 -5.96 -14.15 6.76
N ALA A 147 -6.60 -12.99 6.60
CA ALA A 147 -5.90 -11.75 6.27
C ALA A 147 -4.97 -11.28 7.41
N LEU A 148 -5.39 -11.39 8.68
CA LEU A 148 -4.58 -11.05 9.85
C LEU A 148 -3.27 -11.82 9.92
N GLU A 149 -3.27 -13.08 9.49
CA GLU A 149 -2.06 -13.91 9.43
C GLU A 149 -1.03 -13.38 8.42
N GLN A 150 -1.42 -12.57 7.44
CA GLN A 150 -0.52 -12.04 6.40
C GLN A 150 0.20 -10.74 6.79
N GLY A 151 -0.09 -10.19 7.97
CA GLY A 151 0.59 -9.02 8.52
C GLY A 151 -0.26 -7.74 8.50
N PRO A 152 0.36 -6.55 8.59
CA PRO A 152 -0.36 -5.30 8.84
C PRO A 152 -1.21 -4.85 7.66
N PHE A 153 -2.44 -4.37 7.91
CA PHE A 153 -3.29 -3.71 6.93
C PHE A 153 -4.22 -2.70 7.63
N GLY A 154 -4.78 -1.78 6.85
CA GLY A 154 -5.88 -0.91 7.27
C GLY A 154 -7.22 -1.58 7.05
N ILE A 155 -8.23 -1.17 7.80
CA ILE A 155 -9.60 -1.70 7.64
C ILE A 155 -10.54 -0.55 7.36
N MET A 156 -11.42 -0.74 6.38
CA MET A 156 -12.54 0.14 6.09
C MET A 156 -13.82 -0.68 6.11
N ARG A 157 -14.77 -0.27 6.95
CA ARG A 157 -16.02 -1.02 7.12
C ARG A 157 -17.08 -0.54 6.12
N LYS A 158 -17.81 -1.47 5.51
CA LYS A 158 -19.05 -1.18 4.77
C LYS A 158 -20.21 -0.98 5.79
N PRO A 159 -21.11 0.01 5.61
CA PRO A 159 -21.08 1.04 4.55
C PRO A 159 -20.05 2.15 4.86
N PHE A 160 -19.54 2.78 3.80
CA PHE A 160 -18.59 3.90 3.88
C PHE A 160 -19.05 5.07 2.99
N SER A 161 -18.61 6.28 3.33
CA SER A 161 -18.84 7.50 2.56
C SER A 161 -17.60 7.89 1.73
N ALA A 162 -17.78 8.82 0.79
CA ALA A 162 -16.65 9.43 0.07
C ALA A 162 -15.61 10.07 1.02
N LEU A 163 -16.07 10.64 2.14
CA LEU A 163 -15.17 11.20 3.16
C LEU A 163 -14.33 10.11 3.84
N ASP A 164 -14.88 8.92 4.06
CA ASP A 164 -14.13 7.80 4.64
C ASP A 164 -13.04 7.30 3.68
N ILE A 165 -13.36 7.25 2.37
CA ILE A 165 -12.39 6.92 1.31
C ILE A 165 -11.23 7.92 1.30
N GLN A 166 -11.54 9.23 1.26
CA GLN A 166 -10.52 10.29 1.26
C GLN A 166 -9.68 10.27 2.54
N ARG A 167 -10.33 10.12 3.69
CA ARG A 167 -9.64 10.04 4.98
C ARG A 167 -8.70 8.86 5.00
N SER A 168 -9.16 7.66 4.62
CA SER A 168 -8.33 6.46 4.58
C SER A 168 -7.13 6.65 3.65
N ALA A 169 -7.35 7.06 2.39
CA ALA A 169 -6.26 7.25 1.44
C ALA A 169 -5.22 8.28 1.92
N GLY A 170 -5.69 9.46 2.35
CA GLY A 170 -4.80 10.49 2.87
C GLY A 170 -4.06 10.05 4.14
N SER A 171 -4.73 9.29 5.00
CA SER A 171 -4.16 8.71 6.22
C SER A 171 -2.97 7.81 5.87
N PHE A 172 -3.13 6.86 4.95
CA PHE A 172 -2.07 5.91 4.56
C PHE A 172 -0.94 6.55 3.74
N LEU A 173 -1.27 7.49 2.85
CA LEU A 173 -0.29 8.12 1.97
C LEU A 173 0.55 9.23 2.63
N ARG A 174 0.11 9.79 3.77
CA ARG A 174 0.87 10.79 4.55
C ARG A 174 1.95 10.19 5.47
N GLY A 175 2.18 8.88 5.46
CA GLY A 175 3.34 8.26 6.13
C GLY A 175 3.26 8.13 7.65
N VAL A 176 2.06 8.23 8.24
CA VAL A 176 1.83 7.84 9.63
C VAL A 176 1.72 6.32 9.68
N ARG A 177 2.53 5.68 10.53
CA ARG A 177 2.88 4.26 10.47
C ARG A 177 1.64 3.35 10.51
N ALA A 178 1.60 2.37 9.61
CA ALA A 178 0.59 1.30 9.60
C ALA A 178 0.51 0.51 10.93
N LYS A 179 1.61 0.48 11.71
CA LYS A 179 1.65 -0.15 13.04
C LYS A 179 0.76 0.57 14.07
N ASP A 180 0.67 1.89 14.03
CA ASP A 180 -0.08 2.65 15.04
C ASP A 180 -1.60 2.51 14.83
N ARG A 181 -2.03 2.15 13.61
CA ARG A 181 -3.44 2.08 13.19
C ARG A 181 -4.05 0.69 13.18
N LEU A 182 -3.21 -0.36 13.14
CA LEU A 182 -3.66 -1.73 13.40
C LEU A 182 -4.34 -1.81 14.76
N THR A 183 -3.76 -1.15 15.77
CA THR A 183 -4.28 -1.10 17.13
C THR A 183 -5.66 -0.45 17.17
N ASP A 184 -5.81 0.72 16.55
CA ASP A 184 -7.08 1.46 16.51
C ASP A 184 -8.17 0.70 15.75
N GLY A 185 -7.85 0.15 14.58
CA GLY A 185 -8.78 -0.60 13.75
C GLY A 185 -9.21 -1.93 14.36
N LEU A 186 -8.30 -2.65 15.01
CA LEU A 186 -8.62 -3.92 15.69
C LEU A 186 -9.37 -3.70 17.00
N GLN A 187 -9.00 -2.68 17.78
CA GLN A 187 -9.73 -2.31 19.00
C GLN A 187 -11.16 -1.86 18.71
N GLN A 188 -11.39 -1.06 17.67
CA GLN A 188 -12.74 -0.67 17.23
C GLN A 188 -13.59 -1.86 16.76
N LEU A 189 -12.96 -2.98 16.41
CA LEU A 189 -13.60 -4.22 15.97
C LEU A 189 -13.68 -5.30 17.06
N GLY A 190 -13.30 -4.96 18.30
CA GLY A 190 -13.35 -5.88 19.44
C GLY A 190 -12.23 -6.92 19.47
N TYR A 191 -11.19 -6.78 18.65
CA TYR A 191 -10.01 -7.63 18.69
C TYR A 191 -8.99 -7.06 19.68
N THR A 192 -8.62 -7.85 20.69
CA THR A 192 -7.54 -7.49 21.63
C THR A 192 -6.24 -8.11 21.13
N LEU A 193 -5.22 -7.28 20.94
CA LEU A 193 -3.85 -7.76 20.69
C LEU A 193 -3.30 -8.29 22.02
N SER A 194 -3.17 -9.62 22.12
CA SER A 194 -2.46 -10.31 23.21
C SER A 194 -0.96 -10.26 23.03
#